data_AF-A0A0C2MVW1-F1
#
_entry.id   AF-A0A0C2MVW1-F1
#
_cell.length_a   1.000
_cell.length_b   1.000
_cell.length_c   1.000
_cell.angle_alpha   90.00
_cell.angle_beta   90.00
_cell.angle_gamma   90.00
#
_symmetry.space_group_name_H-M   'P 1'
#
loop_
_entity.id
_entity.type
_entity.pdbx_description
1 polymer ?
#
loop_
_entity_poly.entity_id
_entity_poly.type
_entity_poly.pdbx_seq_one_letter_code
_entity_poly.pdbx_strand_id
1 'polypeptide(L)'
;MKQLLSICASFRRLFKDDLAQRVEAGSAGHCRTLLTFLLRNPRDLGGPKTYHIDIDRENIIRGSNLAFGHSSNLIPIFAKSSILHFRAVADSFERVKITLSDLQKNVRHTV
;
A
#
# COMPACT_ATOMS: atom_id res chain seq x y z
N MET A 1 8.50 -8.07 10.45
CA MET A 1 8.17 -9.46 10.05
C MET A 1 8.26 -10.48 11.17
N LYS A 2 9.34 -10.46 11.99
CA LYS A 2 9.54 -11.41 13.10
C LYS A 2 8.35 -11.52 14.06
N GLN A 3 7.71 -10.39 14.39
CA GLN A 3 6.53 -10.36 15.27
C GLN A 3 5.33 -11.11 14.66
N LEU A 4 5.00 -10.88 13.38
CA LEU A 4 3.86 -11.53 12.73
C LEU A 4 4.04 -13.05 12.67
N LEU A 5 5.24 -13.50 12.28
CA LEU A 5 5.58 -14.92 12.26
C LEU A 5 5.49 -15.54 13.66
N SER A 6 5.97 -14.82 14.68
CA SER A 6 5.88 -15.24 16.09
C SER A 6 4.43 -15.35 16.56
N ILE A 7 3.57 -14.41 16.17
CA ILE A 7 2.13 -14.43 16.49
C ILE A 7 1.47 -15.64 15.84
N CYS A 8 1.68 -15.86 14.54
CA CYS A 8 1.12 -17.01 13.82
C CYS A 8 1.59 -18.34 14.43
N ALA A 9 2.88 -18.46 14.75
CA ALA A 9 3.43 -19.65 15.39
C ALA A 9 2.84 -19.89 16.78
N SER A 10 2.70 -18.84 17.59
CA SER A 10 2.12 -18.92 18.94
C SER A 10 0.65 -19.31 18.87
N PHE A 11 -0.11 -18.73 17.95
CA PHE A 11 -1.51 -19.06 17.74
C PHE A 11 -1.70 -20.54 17.35
N ARG A 12 -0.93 -21.01 16.36
CA ARG A 12 -0.97 -22.42 15.94
C ARG A 12 -0.59 -23.37 17.07
N ARG A 13 0.37 -23.00 17.92
CA ARG A 13 0.77 -23.80 19.07
C ARG A 13 -0.35 -23.92 20.12
N LEU A 14 -1.00 -22.80 20.44
CA LEU A 14 -2.01 -22.72 21.51
C LEU A 14 -3.37 -23.29 21.09
N PHE A 15 -3.80 -23.02 19.86
CA PHE A 15 -5.15 -23.34 19.41
C PHE A 15 -5.21 -24.49 18.40
N LYS A 16 -4.05 -24.99 17.94
CA LYS A 16 -3.94 -26.00 16.88
C LYS A 16 -4.68 -25.60 15.60
N ASP A 17 -4.81 -24.30 15.37
CA ASP A 17 -5.58 -23.67 14.30
C ASP A 17 -4.70 -22.68 13.51
N ASP A 18 -5.11 -22.34 12.30
CA ASP A 18 -4.43 -21.37 11.45
C ASP A 18 -5.04 -19.98 11.60
N LEU A 19 -4.20 -19.01 12.04
CA LEU A 19 -4.66 -17.65 12.28
C LEU A 19 -5.24 -16.99 11.02
N ALA A 20 -4.68 -17.26 9.84
CA ALA A 20 -5.17 -16.68 8.59
C ALA A 20 -6.54 -17.23 8.20
N GLN A 21 -6.75 -18.55 8.36
CA GLN A 21 -8.07 -19.15 8.16
C GLN A 21 -9.09 -18.62 9.17
N ARG A 22 -8.70 -18.46 10.43
CA ARG A 22 -9.59 -17.93 11.47
C ARG A 22 -10.00 -16.48 11.22
N VAL A 23 -9.05 -15.65 10.80
CA VAL A 23 -9.32 -14.26 10.41
C VAL A 23 -10.20 -14.22 9.16
N GLU A 24 -9.96 -15.08 8.17
CA GLU A 24 -10.78 -15.17 6.96
C GLU A 24 -12.23 -15.55 7.26
N ALA A 25 -12.46 -16.47 8.19
CA ALA A 25 -13.79 -16.86 8.63
C ALA A 25 -14.47 -15.82 9.56
N GLY A 26 -13.68 -15.10 10.36
CA GLY A 26 -14.18 -14.17 11.39
C GLY A 26 -14.30 -12.70 10.95
N SER A 27 -13.95 -12.36 9.71
CA SER A 27 -14.00 -10.98 9.22
C SER A 27 -14.74 -10.87 7.88
N ALA A 28 -15.15 -9.67 7.51
CA ALA A 28 -15.93 -9.41 6.30
C ALA A 28 -15.36 -8.24 5.47
N GLY A 29 -15.73 -8.20 4.19
CA GLY A 29 -15.42 -7.10 3.29
C GLY A 29 -13.92 -6.81 3.13
N HIS A 30 -13.58 -5.54 2.97
CA HIS A 30 -12.21 -5.06 2.76
C HIS A 30 -11.28 -5.34 3.95
N CYS A 31 -11.82 -5.32 5.17
CA CYS A 31 -11.05 -5.65 6.37
C CYS A 31 -10.54 -7.10 6.32
N ARG A 32 -11.38 -8.04 5.88
CA ARG A 32 -10.94 -9.43 5.64
C ARG A 32 -9.83 -9.48 4.61
N THR A 33 -10.03 -8.85 3.46
CA THR A 33 -9.06 -8.85 2.36
C THR A 33 -7.71 -8.31 2.82
N LEU A 34 -7.69 -7.19 3.55
CA LEU A 34 -6.47 -6.58 4.06
C LEU A 34 -5.76 -7.46 5.10
N LEU A 35 -6.50 -7.95 6.11
CA LEU A 35 -5.90 -8.74 7.19
C LEU A 35 -5.37 -10.08 6.68
N THR A 36 -6.13 -10.78 5.84
CA THR A 36 -5.68 -12.02 5.22
C THR A 36 -4.48 -11.77 4.30
N PHE A 37 -4.45 -10.65 3.57
CA PHE A 37 -3.30 -10.28 2.75
C PHE A 37 -2.06 -10.04 3.60
N LEU A 38 -2.16 -9.28 4.70
CA LEU A 38 -1.04 -9.01 5.61
C LEU A 38 -0.48 -10.29 6.24
N LEU A 39 -1.35 -11.25 6.58
CA LEU A 39 -0.95 -12.53 7.16
C LEU A 39 -0.22 -13.45 6.17
N ARG A 40 -0.60 -13.40 4.89
CA ARG A 40 -0.06 -14.29 3.85
C ARG A 40 1.11 -13.68 3.07
N ASN A 41 1.22 -12.35 3.03
CA ASN A 41 2.20 -11.65 2.21
C ASN A 41 3.20 -10.92 3.11
N PRO A 42 4.41 -11.47 3.29
CA PRO A 42 5.44 -10.73 3.99
C PRO A 42 5.77 -9.44 3.23
N ARG A 43 5.66 -8.31 3.94
CA ARG A 43 6.22 -7.03 3.55
C ARG A 43 7.68 -7.16 3.12
N ASP A 44 7.97 -6.53 1.99
CA ASP A 44 9.29 -6.37 1.41
C ASP A 44 10.21 -5.62 2.40
N LEU A 45 11.46 -6.07 2.50
CA LEU A 45 12.48 -5.47 3.36
C LEU A 45 13.54 -4.72 2.56
N GLY A 46 13.44 -4.72 1.23
CA GLY A 46 14.37 -4.04 0.34
C GLY A 46 14.23 -2.51 0.33
N GLY A 47 15.11 -1.87 -0.43
CA GLY A 47 15.10 -0.43 -0.65
C GLY A 47 13.95 0.05 -1.57
N PRO A 48 13.87 1.36 -1.84
CA PRO A 48 12.89 1.91 -2.77
C PRO A 48 13.07 1.35 -4.19
N LYS A 49 11.97 0.88 -4.79
CA LYS A 49 11.92 0.51 -6.21
C LYS A 49 11.66 1.76 -7.03
N THR A 50 12.72 2.48 -7.37
CA THR A 50 12.65 3.82 -7.99
C THR A 50 11.71 3.89 -9.20
N TYR A 51 11.77 2.92 -10.11
CA TYR A 51 10.91 2.85 -11.30
C TYR A 51 9.42 2.69 -11.00
N HIS A 52 9.07 2.19 -9.81
CA HIS A 52 7.68 1.98 -9.40
C HIS A 52 7.10 3.15 -8.62
N ILE A 53 7.91 4.13 -8.21
CA ILE A 53 7.46 5.23 -7.33
C ILE A 53 6.33 6.03 -7.99
N ASP A 54 6.52 6.50 -9.22
CA ASP A 54 5.53 7.31 -9.92
C ASP A 54 4.28 6.49 -10.28
N ILE A 55 4.46 5.21 -10.63
CA ILE A 55 3.38 4.29 -10.93
C ILE A 55 2.50 4.07 -9.69
N ASP A 56 3.11 3.76 -8.55
CA ASP A 56 2.39 3.53 -7.30
C ASP A 56 1.73 4.81 -6.78
N ARG A 57 2.37 5.97 -6.97
CA ARG A 57 1.79 7.27 -6.69
C ARG A 57 0.50 7.50 -7.52
N GLU A 58 0.57 7.32 -8.84
CA GLU A 58 -0.60 7.45 -9.72
C GLU A 58 -1.70 6.43 -9.39
N ASN A 59 -1.32 5.20 -9.02
CA ASN A 59 -2.27 4.18 -8.57
C ASN A 59 -2.98 4.60 -7.27
N ILE A 60 -2.26 5.23 -6.33
CA ILE A 60 -2.86 5.79 -5.11
C ILE A 60 -3.84 6.92 -5.45
N ILE A 61 -3.46 7.89 -6.30
CA ILE A 61 -4.34 9.00 -6.72
C ILE A 61 -5.61 8.46 -7.38
N ARG A 62 -5.45 7.51 -8.29
CA ARG A 62 -6.58 6.88 -8.99
C ARG A 62 -7.46 6.11 -8.01
N GLY A 63 -6.85 5.30 -7.14
CA GLY A 63 -7.55 4.50 -6.15
C GLY A 63 -8.28 5.32 -5.09
N SER A 64 -7.79 6.52 -4.75
CA SER A 64 -8.46 7.43 -3.82
C SER A 64 -9.69 8.13 -4.41
N ASN A 65 -9.72 8.29 -5.74
CA ASN A 65 -10.82 8.95 -6.45
C ASN A 65 -11.95 7.99 -6.85
N LEU A 66 -11.73 6.68 -6.72
CA LEU A 66 -12.76 5.67 -7.00
C LEU A 66 -13.63 5.44 -5.77
N ALA A 67 -14.89 5.05 -5.99
CA ALA A 67 -15.80 4.68 -4.90
C ALA A 67 -15.19 3.58 -4.00
N PHE A 68 -15.60 3.58 -2.72
CA PHE A 68 -15.07 2.79 -1.58
C PHE A 68 -14.85 1.27 -1.80
N GLY A 69 -15.26 0.70 -2.95
CA GLY A 69 -15.06 -0.70 -3.34
C GLY A 69 -13.89 -0.99 -4.28
N HIS A 70 -13.29 0.01 -4.94
CA HIS A 70 -12.20 -0.22 -5.90
C HIS A 70 -10.80 -0.04 -5.31
N SER A 71 -10.69 0.39 -4.05
CA SER A 71 -9.43 0.62 -3.33
C SER A 71 -8.69 -0.65 -2.89
N SER A 72 -9.25 -1.83 -3.18
CA SER A 72 -8.59 -3.12 -2.92
C SER A 72 -7.28 -3.28 -3.69
N ASN A 73 -7.13 -2.60 -4.83
CA ASN A 73 -5.89 -2.50 -5.59
C ASN A 73 -4.76 -1.77 -4.84
N LEU A 74 -5.08 -1.01 -3.78
CA LEU A 74 -4.08 -0.32 -2.95
C LEU A 74 -3.48 -1.24 -1.88
N ILE A 75 -4.14 -2.35 -1.54
CA ILE A 75 -3.68 -3.28 -0.51
C ILE A 75 -2.24 -3.74 -0.77
N PRO A 76 -1.85 -4.18 -1.98
CA PRO A 76 -0.47 -4.55 -2.26
C PRO A 76 0.53 -3.42 -2.02
N ILE A 77 0.20 -2.19 -2.41
CA ILE A 77 1.07 -1.01 -2.24
C ILE A 77 1.29 -0.73 -0.75
N PHE A 78 0.25 -0.77 0.08
CA PHE A 78 0.38 -0.46 1.51
C PHE A 78 0.89 -1.64 2.35
N ALA A 79 0.54 -2.87 2.00
CA ALA A 79 0.79 -4.06 2.81
C ALA A 79 2.10 -4.77 2.43
N LYS A 80 2.45 -4.82 1.14
CA LYS A 80 3.62 -5.56 0.63
C LYS A 80 4.84 -4.67 0.44
N SER A 81 4.68 -3.41 0.04
CA SER A 81 5.84 -2.54 -0.22
C SER A 81 6.67 -2.29 1.04
N SER A 82 7.98 -2.17 0.84
CA SER A 82 8.89 -1.86 1.93
C SER A 82 8.59 -0.48 2.50
N ILE A 83 8.90 -0.28 3.78
CA ILE A 83 8.69 1.01 4.45
C ILE A 83 9.48 2.12 3.74
N LEU A 84 10.69 1.82 3.27
CA LEU A 84 11.51 2.77 2.52
C LEU A 84 10.89 3.13 1.17
N HIS A 85 10.35 2.14 0.45
CA HIS A 85 9.64 2.42 -0.79
C HIS A 85 8.38 3.27 -0.55
N PHE A 86 7.60 2.93 0.47
CA PHE A 86 6.40 3.68 0.83
C PHE A 86 6.70 5.14 1.19
N ARG A 87 7.79 5.40 1.94
CA ARG A 87 8.26 6.75 2.22
C ARG A 87 8.64 7.50 0.94
N ALA A 88 9.37 6.85 0.04
CA ALA A 88 9.75 7.48 -1.23
C ALA A 88 8.53 7.82 -2.11
N VAL A 89 7.49 6.97 -2.09
CA VAL A 89 6.19 7.27 -2.72
C VAL A 89 5.50 8.44 -2.03
N ALA A 90 5.46 8.49 -0.69
CA ALA A 90 4.91 9.63 0.04
C ALA A 90 5.64 10.95 -0.29
N ASP A 91 6.97 10.94 -0.29
CA ASP A 91 7.79 12.11 -0.63
C ASP A 91 7.55 12.59 -2.07
N SER A 92 7.18 11.70 -2.99
CA SER A 92 6.86 12.06 -4.38
C SER A 92 5.60 12.93 -4.50
N PHE A 93 4.67 12.84 -3.54
CA PHE A 93 3.50 13.73 -3.48
C PHE A 93 3.90 15.16 -3.10
N GLU A 94 4.87 15.32 -2.20
CA GLU A 94 5.33 16.65 -1.75
C GLU A 94 6.18 17.38 -2.79
N ARG A 95 6.85 16.62 -3.68
CA ARG A 95 7.64 17.18 -4.78
C ARG A 95 6.80 17.79 -5.90
N VAL A 96 5.48 17.66 -5.85
CA VAL A 96 4.55 18.41 -6.72
C VAL A 96 4.16 19.73 -6.06
N LYS A 97 5.15 20.43 -5.48
CA LYS A 97 5.10 21.89 -5.44
C LYS A 97 5.36 22.36 -6.85
N ILE A 98 4.27 22.69 -7.56
CA ILE A 98 4.29 23.39 -8.84
C ILE A 98 5.35 24.49 -8.77
N THR A 99 6.37 24.42 -9.62
CA THR A 99 7.38 25.47 -9.67
C THR A 99 6.81 26.62 -10.50
N LEU A 100 7.11 27.88 -10.15
CA LEU A 100 6.64 29.07 -10.88
C LEU A 100 6.87 29.00 -12.39
N SER A 101 7.92 28.27 -12.82
CA SER A 101 8.24 28.00 -14.22
C SER A 101 7.20 27.14 -14.95
N ASP A 102 6.47 26.25 -14.27
CA ASP A 102 5.41 25.43 -14.86
C ASP A 102 4.13 26.26 -15.10
N LEU A 103 3.85 27.23 -14.23
CA LEU A 103 2.75 28.20 -14.41
C LEU A 103 3.03 29.17 -15.56
N GLN A 104 4.29 29.54 -15.81
CA GLN A 104 4.68 30.45 -16.89
C GLN A 104 4.55 29.84 -18.30
N LYS A 105 4.63 28.51 -18.44
CA LYS A 105 4.42 27.84 -19.74
C LYS A 105 2.96 27.86 -20.20
N ASN A 106 2.01 27.81 -19.27
CA ASN A 106 0.57 27.75 -19.60
C ASN A 106 -0.03 29.10 -20.03
N VAL A 107 0.68 30.22 -19.85
CA VAL A 107 0.22 31.55 -20.29
C VAL A 107 0.63 31.86 -21.73
N ARG A 108 1.66 31.18 -22.27
CA ARG A 108 2.19 31.46 -23.63
C ARG A 108 1.47 30.74 -24.76
N HIS A 109 0.49 29.90 -24.46
CA HIS A 109 -0.32 29.16 -25.44
C HIS A 109 -1.78 29.64 -25.52
N THR A 110 -2.08 30.81 -24.97
CA THR A 110 -3.41 31.44 -25.05
C THR A 110 -3.30 32.86 -25.62
N VAL A 111 -2.78 32.95 -26.84
CA VAL A 111 -2.93 34.12 -27.72
C VAL A 111 -3.31 33.60 -29.10
#